data_AF-A0AB73SLK6-F1
#
_entry.id   AF-A0AB73SLK6-F1
#
_cell.length_a   1.000
_cell.length_b   1.000
_cell.length_c   1.000
_cell.angle_alpha   90.00
_cell.angle_beta   90.00
_cell.angle_gamma   90.00
#
_symmetry.space_group_name_H-M   'P 1'
#
loop_
_entity.id
_entity.type
_entity.pdbx_description
1 polymer ?
#
loop_
_entity_poly.entity_id
_entity_poly.type
_entity_poly.pdbx_seq_one_letter_code
_entity_poly.pdbx_strand_id
1 'polypeptide(L)'
;MSRTFVSSSLRAVAQASRIVAPQAARRVPLLANTARSFSSSIIRANQTSAALLDVVKSEYKIANSIDNELAPDHVQYLNDSGFEVIHKNGESNVQLAKTLESGEKLTVFFDIDEVTDVSFGSPEAPEEEDAASEEQLEDELYQYDSTFANVKVLVSNEANNNGLFFNLMLQSSEEEFFVDYFNYKPDVAAFLKQVEDKGTFLGNFEYQGPRFSNLDESLQASVEKYLNEKGIDSGLADFIFGYSEVKEEESYRDLLKDVSNYLKQN
;
A
#
# COMPACT_ATOMS: atom_id res chain seq x y z
N MET A 1 -24.68 -28.41 -47.88
CA MET A 1 -25.44 -28.63 -49.13
C MET A 1 -25.18 -27.47 -50.06
N SER A 2 -24.67 -27.80 -51.25
CA SER A 2 -24.18 -26.91 -52.31
C SER A 2 -25.29 -26.12 -53.00
N ARG A 3 -24.96 -24.94 -53.54
CA ARG A 3 -25.69 -24.33 -54.66
C ARG A 3 -24.71 -23.82 -55.71
N THR A 4 -24.52 -24.66 -56.73
CA THR A 4 -23.94 -24.40 -58.04
C THR A 4 -24.93 -23.68 -58.94
N PHE A 5 -24.45 -22.76 -59.78
CA PHE A 5 -25.12 -22.37 -61.03
C PHE A 5 -24.17 -22.49 -62.23
N VAL A 6 -24.74 -23.05 -63.29
CA VAL A 6 -24.27 -23.36 -64.66
C VAL A 6 -24.61 -22.12 -65.52
N SER A 7 -23.91 -21.70 -66.59
CA SER A 7 -23.80 -22.35 -67.90
C SER A 7 -22.94 -21.50 -68.86
N SER A 8 -22.10 -22.12 -69.70
CA SER A 8 -22.20 -22.29 -71.18
C SER A 8 -21.74 -21.10 -72.07
N SER A 9 -20.58 -21.22 -72.75
CA SER A 9 -20.37 -21.61 -74.18
C SER A 9 -20.45 -20.39 -75.14
N LEU A 10 -19.57 -20.11 -76.12
CA LEU A 10 -19.13 -20.88 -77.29
C LEU A 10 -17.92 -20.20 -78.01
N ARG A 11 -16.93 -21.01 -78.43
CA ARG A 11 -16.26 -21.18 -79.77
C ARG A 11 -16.01 -19.96 -80.72
N ALA A 12 -14.99 -19.89 -81.59
CA ALA A 12 -13.76 -20.65 -81.86
C ALA A 12 -12.99 -20.02 -83.08
N VAL A 13 -11.74 -20.50 -83.30
CA VAL A 13 -10.88 -20.55 -84.54
C VAL A 13 -10.38 -19.22 -85.15
N ALA A 14 -9.18 -19.05 -85.75
CA ALA A 14 -8.14 -19.96 -86.25
C ALA A 14 -6.78 -19.21 -86.46
N GLN A 15 -5.65 -19.96 -86.29
CA GLN A 15 -4.45 -20.13 -87.15
C GLN A 15 -3.85 -18.91 -87.91
N ALA A 16 -2.53 -18.73 -88.14
CA ALA A 16 -1.41 -19.64 -88.27
C ALA A 16 -0.03 -18.92 -88.07
N SER A 17 1.00 -19.77 -88.11
CA SER A 17 2.45 -19.68 -87.91
C SER A 17 3.30 -18.63 -88.67
N ARG A 18 4.47 -18.27 -88.11
CA ARG A 18 5.84 -18.59 -88.64
C ARG A 18 6.98 -18.10 -87.72
N ILE A 19 8.17 -18.62 -88.00
CA ILE A 19 9.34 -18.87 -87.12
C ILE A 19 10.50 -17.90 -87.46
N VAL A 20 11.55 -17.89 -86.60
CA VAL A 20 12.99 -17.55 -86.81
C VAL A 20 13.35 -16.12 -86.34
N ALA A 21 14.42 -15.78 -85.60
CA ALA A 21 15.74 -16.36 -85.23
C ALA A 21 16.31 -15.67 -83.95
N PRO A 22 17.49 -16.09 -83.42
CA PRO A 22 18.01 -15.71 -82.10
C PRO A 22 18.92 -14.48 -82.12
N GLN A 23 19.25 -13.91 -80.94
CA GLN A 23 20.64 -13.70 -80.45
C GLN A 23 20.75 -12.67 -79.31
N ALA A 24 21.66 -13.02 -78.40
CA ALA A 24 22.54 -12.18 -77.59
C ALA A 24 21.99 -11.38 -76.40
N ALA A 25 22.55 -11.74 -75.25
CA ALA A 25 22.44 -11.08 -73.97
C ALA A 25 22.94 -9.62 -73.97
N ARG A 26 22.27 -8.78 -73.16
CA ARG A 26 22.90 -7.62 -72.53
C ARG A 26 22.36 -7.48 -71.11
N ARG A 27 23.22 -7.75 -70.12
CA ARG A 27 23.05 -7.30 -68.74
C ARG A 27 23.25 -5.78 -68.71
N VAL A 28 22.50 -5.06 -67.88
CA VAL A 28 22.93 -4.08 -66.85
C VAL A 28 21.67 -3.66 -66.05
N PRO A 29 21.76 -3.43 -64.72
CA PRO A 29 20.62 -3.39 -63.81
C PRO A 29 20.09 -1.96 -63.62
N LEU A 30 18.85 -1.82 -63.15
CA LEU A 30 18.41 -0.66 -62.37
C LEU A 30 17.39 -1.15 -61.35
N LEU A 31 17.88 -1.33 -60.12
CA LEU A 31 17.05 -1.45 -58.93
C LEU A 31 16.26 -0.14 -58.78
N ALA A 32 14.98 -0.17 -59.14
CA ALA A 32 14.05 0.86 -58.70
C ALA A 32 13.77 0.64 -57.21
N ASN A 33 14.69 1.09 -56.36
CA ASN A 33 14.41 1.28 -54.94
C ASN A 33 13.36 2.39 -54.83
N THR A 34 12.09 1.99 -54.72
CA THR A 34 11.07 2.86 -54.14
C THR A 34 11.46 3.04 -52.68
N ALA A 35 12.19 4.13 -52.39
CA ALA A 35 12.38 4.58 -51.03
C ALA A 35 10.99 4.88 -50.45
N ARG A 36 10.44 3.93 -49.70
CA ARG A 36 9.32 4.21 -48.81
C ARG A 36 9.85 5.20 -47.78
N SER A 37 9.38 6.43 -47.82
CA SER A 37 9.61 7.39 -46.75
C SER A 37 9.07 6.78 -45.46
N PHE A 38 9.97 6.32 -44.59
CA PHE A 38 9.65 6.05 -43.21
C PHE A 38 9.36 7.40 -42.57
N SER A 39 8.08 7.72 -42.38
CA SER A 39 7.67 8.78 -41.48
C SER A 39 8.11 8.36 -40.09
N SER A 40 9.25 8.89 -39.65
CA SER A 40 9.71 8.77 -38.28
C SER A 40 8.64 9.36 -37.37
N SER A 41 7.83 8.49 -36.79
CA SER A 41 6.98 8.81 -35.63
C SER A 41 7.88 8.87 -34.40
N ILE A 42 8.88 9.74 -34.45
CA ILE A 42 9.65 10.16 -33.28
C ILE A 42 8.95 11.44 -32.83
N ILE A 43 8.72 11.61 -31.53
CA ILE A 43 7.95 12.71 -30.91
C ILE A 43 6.44 12.41 -30.76
N ARG A 44 6.11 11.38 -29.98
CA ARG A 44 4.93 11.38 -29.08
C ARG A 44 5.22 10.83 -27.68
N ALA A 45 6.32 10.09 -27.52
CA ALA A 45 6.69 9.46 -26.26
C ALA A 45 7.07 10.44 -25.12
N ASN A 46 7.50 11.67 -25.42
CA ASN A 46 7.99 12.61 -24.40
C ASN A 46 6.97 13.66 -23.94
N GLN A 47 5.78 13.72 -24.57
CA GLN A 47 4.75 14.69 -24.15
C GLN A 47 4.07 14.27 -22.84
N THR A 48 3.90 12.97 -22.62
CA THR A 48 3.25 12.43 -21.41
C THR A 48 4.14 12.58 -20.18
N SER A 49 5.45 12.32 -20.31
CA SER A 49 6.42 12.50 -19.22
C SER A 49 6.57 13.97 -18.83
N ALA A 50 6.59 14.88 -19.81
CA ALA A 50 6.64 16.31 -19.56
C ALA A 50 5.37 16.81 -18.84
N ALA A 51 4.19 16.37 -19.28
CA ALA A 51 2.93 16.73 -18.63
C ALA A 51 2.86 16.21 -17.18
N LEU A 52 3.25 14.96 -16.93
CA LEU A 52 3.31 14.40 -15.58
C LEU A 52 4.33 15.15 -14.72
N LEU A 53 5.50 15.49 -15.26
CA LEU A 53 6.52 16.24 -14.53
C LEU A 53 6.01 17.63 -14.11
N ASP A 54 5.26 18.31 -14.97
CA ASP A 54 4.68 19.62 -14.65
C ASP A 54 3.65 19.52 -13.52
N VAL A 55 2.79 18.49 -13.55
CA VAL A 55 1.82 18.21 -12.46
C VAL A 55 2.54 17.87 -11.16
N VAL A 56 3.48 16.92 -11.16
CA VAL A 56 4.22 16.52 -9.94
C VAL A 56 4.98 17.70 -9.34
N LYS A 57 5.53 18.59 -10.16
CA LYS A 57 6.18 19.82 -9.67
C LYS A 57 5.20 20.80 -9.05
N SER A 58 4.00 20.96 -9.61
CA SER A 58 2.99 21.84 -9.01
C SER A 58 2.51 21.27 -7.68
N GLU A 59 2.22 19.97 -7.61
CA GLU A 59 1.83 19.30 -6.37
C GLU A 59 2.92 19.40 -5.31
N TYR A 60 4.18 19.07 -5.66
CA TYR A 60 5.30 19.16 -4.73
C TYR A 60 5.48 20.60 -4.19
N LYS A 61 5.24 21.61 -5.02
CA LYS A 61 5.31 23.01 -4.60
C LYS A 61 4.18 23.37 -3.63
N ILE A 62 2.97 22.85 -3.86
CA ILE A 62 1.81 23.07 -2.99
C ILE A 62 2.05 22.37 -1.64
N ALA A 63 2.41 21.09 -1.65
CA ALA A 63 2.72 20.33 -0.44
C ALA A 63 3.76 21.03 0.43
N ASN A 64 4.92 21.43 -0.13
CA ASN A 64 5.96 22.15 0.63
C ASN A 64 5.62 23.59 1.03
N SER A 65 4.51 24.15 0.55
CA SER A 65 4.07 25.47 1.01
C SER A 65 3.26 25.42 2.30
N ILE A 66 2.86 24.21 2.70
CA ILE A 66 2.13 23.92 3.93
C ILE A 66 3.13 23.38 4.95
N ASP A 67 3.18 23.99 6.12
CA ASP A 67 4.02 23.50 7.22
C ASP A 67 3.56 22.10 7.63
N ASN A 68 4.51 21.18 7.79
CA ASN A 68 4.26 19.82 8.23
C ASN A 68 5.09 19.58 9.48
N GLU A 69 4.60 20.11 10.59
CA GLU A 69 5.23 19.99 11.89
C GLU A 69 4.27 19.30 12.84
N LEU A 70 4.82 18.42 13.68
CA LEU A 70 4.05 17.77 14.72
C LEU A 70 3.49 18.82 15.69
N ALA A 71 2.19 18.73 16.00
CA ALA A 71 1.54 19.71 16.86
C ALA A 71 2.23 19.80 18.24
N PRO A 72 2.25 20.99 18.88
CA PRO A 72 2.96 21.20 20.14
C PRO A 72 2.56 20.21 21.25
N ASP A 73 1.28 19.83 21.30
CA ASP A 73 0.76 18.92 22.32
C ASP A 73 1.31 17.49 22.13
N HIS A 74 1.43 17.00 20.89
CA HIS A 74 2.06 15.71 20.61
C HIS A 74 3.58 15.74 20.86
N VAL A 75 4.25 16.86 20.57
CA VAL A 75 5.67 17.06 20.93
C VAL A 75 5.84 17.00 22.44
N GLN A 76 4.95 17.66 23.19
CA GLN A 76 4.96 17.61 24.64
C GLN A 76 4.69 16.19 25.15
N TYR A 77 3.68 15.51 24.61
CA TYR A 77 3.38 14.11 24.95
C TYR A 77 4.60 13.21 24.74
N LEU A 78 5.31 13.33 23.63
CA LEU A 78 6.50 12.52 23.37
C LEU A 78 7.59 12.76 24.43
N ASN A 79 7.81 14.02 24.82
CA ASN A 79 8.77 14.37 25.87
C ASN A 79 8.37 13.83 27.25
N ASP A 80 7.08 13.90 27.59
CA ASP A 80 6.57 13.55 28.91
C ASP A 80 6.33 12.04 29.07
N SER A 81 5.98 11.34 27.98
CA SER A 81 5.62 9.91 27.99
C SER A 81 6.82 8.97 28.16
N GLY A 82 8.04 9.45 27.86
CA GLY A 82 9.29 8.68 27.89
C GLY A 82 9.45 7.71 26.73
N PHE A 83 8.61 7.80 25.68
CA PHE A 83 8.77 7.01 24.47
C PHE A 83 9.92 7.51 23.60
N GLU A 84 10.71 6.56 23.10
CA GLU A 84 11.65 6.77 22.01
C GLU A 84 11.03 6.29 20.71
N VAL A 85 11.09 7.13 19.67
CA VAL A 85 10.60 6.77 18.33
C VAL A 85 11.72 6.16 17.50
N ILE A 86 11.47 4.97 16.97
CA ILE A 86 12.36 4.25 16.07
C ILE A 86 11.61 4.12 14.73
N HIS A 87 12.01 4.92 13.76
CA HIS A 87 11.43 4.96 12.42
C HIS A 87 12.53 5.19 11.39
N LYS A 88 12.42 4.50 10.24
CA LYS A 88 13.37 4.64 9.13
C LYS A 88 12.66 5.33 7.97
N ASN A 89 13.32 6.30 7.36
CA ASN A 89 12.75 7.03 6.22
C ASN A 89 12.39 6.08 5.08
N GLY A 90 11.16 6.19 4.57
CA GLY A 90 10.64 5.34 3.50
C GLY A 90 10.08 3.99 3.95
N GLU A 91 10.03 3.70 5.27
CA GLU A 91 9.27 2.56 5.81
C GLU A 91 7.97 3.07 6.46
N SER A 92 6.85 2.38 6.27
CA SER A 92 5.57 2.75 6.91
C SER A 92 5.49 2.29 8.38
N ASN A 93 6.30 1.31 8.76
CA ASN A 93 6.28 0.74 10.11
C ASN A 93 7.06 1.61 11.10
N VAL A 94 6.40 1.97 12.20
CA VAL A 94 6.97 2.77 13.29
C VAL A 94 7.02 1.92 14.56
N GLN A 95 8.08 2.11 15.34
CA GLN A 95 8.21 1.51 16.67
C GLN A 95 8.36 2.60 17.73
N LEU A 96 7.55 2.54 18.79
CA LEU A 96 7.75 3.31 20.03
C LEU A 96 8.28 2.38 21.11
N ALA A 97 9.29 2.81 21.86
CA ALA A 97 9.85 2.01 22.94
C ALA A 97 10.08 2.83 24.20
N LYS A 98 9.76 2.27 25.37
CA LYS A 98 10.16 2.83 26.67
C LYS A 98 10.35 1.76 27.73
N THR A 99 11.12 2.08 28.75
CA THR A 99 11.25 1.26 29.95
C THR A 99 10.28 1.76 31.01
N LEU A 100 9.42 0.87 31.51
CA LEU A 100 8.46 1.17 32.56
C LEU A 100 9.14 1.20 33.94
N GLU A 101 8.48 1.82 34.93
CA GLU A 101 8.97 1.88 36.31
C GLU A 101 9.15 0.48 36.94
N SER A 102 8.40 -0.51 36.47
CA SER A 102 8.52 -1.92 36.87
C SER A 102 9.83 -2.59 36.37
N GLY A 103 10.58 -1.93 35.48
CA GLY A 103 11.73 -2.49 34.77
C GLY A 103 11.36 -3.31 33.53
N GLU A 104 10.06 -3.47 33.22
CA GLU A 104 9.60 -4.06 31.96
C GLU A 104 9.80 -3.08 30.80
N LYS A 105 10.01 -3.60 29.59
CA LYS A 105 10.07 -2.81 28.37
C LYS A 105 8.74 -2.87 27.65
N LEU A 106 8.18 -1.69 27.38
CA LEU A 106 7.02 -1.51 26.53
C LEU A 106 7.48 -1.18 25.11
N THR A 107 6.95 -1.89 24.13
CA THR A 107 7.20 -1.62 22.71
C THR A 107 5.88 -1.61 21.96
N VAL A 108 5.63 -0.56 21.19
CA VAL A 108 4.43 -0.38 20.38
C VAL A 108 4.83 -0.33 18.93
N PHE A 109 4.09 -1.01 18.06
CA PHE A 109 4.29 -1.00 16.61
C PHE A 109 2.99 -0.58 15.94
N PHE A 110 3.08 0.30 14.96
CA PHE A 110 1.95 0.69 14.11
C PHE A 110 2.46 0.98 12.70
N ASP A 111 1.56 0.88 11.73
CA ASP A 111 1.83 1.23 10.34
C ASP A 111 1.19 2.59 10.05
N ILE A 112 1.98 3.52 9.52
CA ILE A 112 1.53 4.87 9.21
C ILE A 112 0.39 4.84 8.20
N ASP A 113 0.51 4.02 7.16
CA ASP A 113 -0.47 3.96 6.07
C ASP A 113 -1.81 3.45 6.61
N GLU A 114 -1.76 2.40 7.43
CA GLU A 114 -2.96 1.82 8.07
C GLU A 114 -3.64 2.82 9.02
N VAL A 115 -2.87 3.59 9.78
CA VAL A 115 -3.40 4.60 10.72
C VAL A 115 -4.02 5.79 9.98
N THR A 116 -3.39 6.28 8.92
CA THR A 116 -3.93 7.42 8.13
C THR A 116 -5.13 7.06 7.29
N ASP A 117 -5.29 5.78 6.93
CA ASP A 117 -6.46 5.28 6.20
C ASP A 117 -7.69 5.06 7.10
N VAL A 118 -7.56 5.20 8.43
CA VAL A 118 -8.69 5.08 9.34
C VAL A 118 -9.68 6.21 9.07
N SER A 119 -10.85 5.85 8.55
CA SER A 119 -11.93 6.77 8.24
C SER A 119 -12.58 7.29 9.52
N PHE A 120 -12.86 8.59 9.54
CA PHE A 120 -13.79 9.22 10.49
C PHE A 120 -15.25 8.87 10.12
N GLY A 121 -15.54 7.58 9.99
CA GLY A 121 -16.85 7.08 9.61
C GLY A 121 -17.82 7.15 10.77
N SER A 122 -18.76 8.09 10.75
CA SER A 122 -20.07 7.81 11.33
C SER A 122 -20.63 6.60 10.59
N PRO A 123 -21.07 5.53 11.27
CA PRO A 123 -21.77 4.46 10.59
C PRO A 123 -23.07 5.07 10.06
N GLU A 124 -23.14 5.37 8.77
CA GLU A 124 -24.45 5.58 8.14
C GLU A 124 -25.14 4.23 8.23
N ALA A 125 -26.11 4.15 9.14
CA ALA A 125 -26.91 2.96 9.34
C ALA A 125 -27.46 2.52 7.98
N PRO A 126 -27.24 1.26 7.55
CA PRO A 126 -27.76 0.80 6.28
C PRO A 126 -29.29 0.95 6.31
N GLU A 127 -29.83 1.79 5.42
CA GLU A 127 -31.27 1.80 5.19
C GLU A 127 -31.67 0.40 4.72
N GLU A 128 -32.72 -0.14 5.36
CA GLU A 128 -33.14 -1.53 5.23
C GLU A 128 -33.38 -1.99 3.78
N GLU A 129 -32.87 -3.19 3.50
CA GLU A 129 -33.35 -4.18 2.51
C GLU A 129 -33.42 -3.77 1.04
N ASP A 130 -32.30 -3.97 0.32
CA ASP A 130 -32.33 -4.57 -1.02
C ASP A 130 -31.08 -5.46 -1.18
N ALA A 131 -31.18 -6.52 -2.00
CA ALA A 131 -30.09 -7.49 -2.18
C ALA A 131 -28.78 -6.79 -2.57
N ALA A 132 -27.80 -6.79 -1.66
CA ALA A 132 -26.52 -6.12 -1.83
C ALA A 132 -25.85 -6.56 -3.15
N SER A 133 -25.56 -5.60 -4.02
CA SER A 133 -24.73 -5.86 -5.20
C SER A 133 -23.29 -6.19 -4.78
N GLU A 134 -22.50 -6.84 -5.65
CA GLU A 134 -21.06 -7.08 -5.39
C GLU A 134 -20.31 -5.76 -5.07
N GLU A 135 -20.73 -4.65 -5.68
CA GLU A 135 -20.18 -3.31 -5.43
C GLU A 135 -20.52 -2.79 -4.03
N GLN A 136 -21.76 -2.99 -3.54
CA GLN A 136 -22.14 -2.63 -2.17
C GLN A 136 -21.43 -3.47 -1.11
N LEU A 137 -21.19 -4.76 -1.38
CA LEU A 137 -20.45 -5.64 -0.49
C LEU A 137 -18.96 -5.28 -0.43
N GLU A 138 -18.37 -4.89 -1.55
CA GLU A 138 -17.00 -4.38 -1.59
C GLU A 138 -16.90 -3.07 -0.80
N ASP A 139 -17.78 -2.10 -1.04
CA ASP A 139 -17.80 -0.82 -0.32
C ASP A 139 -17.98 -1.01 1.19
N GLU A 140 -18.87 -1.91 1.62
CA GLU A 140 -19.11 -2.23 3.03
C GLU A 140 -17.89 -2.91 3.68
N LEU A 141 -17.16 -3.76 2.93
CA LEU A 141 -15.92 -4.37 3.39
C LEU A 141 -14.79 -3.34 3.51
N TYR A 142 -14.67 -2.42 2.54
CA TYR A 142 -13.69 -1.33 2.59
C TYR A 142 -13.95 -0.37 3.76
N GLN A 143 -15.21 -0.06 4.05
CA GLN A 143 -15.57 0.76 5.22
C GLN A 143 -15.22 0.05 6.53
N TYR A 144 -15.48 -1.25 6.63
CA TYR A 144 -15.11 -2.02 7.82
C TYR A 144 -13.60 -2.08 8.02
N ASP A 145 -12.83 -2.32 6.95
CA ASP A 145 -11.36 -2.37 7.01
C ASP A 145 -10.74 -1.01 7.35
N SER A 146 -11.35 0.09 6.87
CA SER A 146 -10.95 1.46 7.20
C SER A 146 -11.51 1.97 8.54
N THR A 147 -12.20 1.16 9.33
CA THR A 147 -12.70 1.58 10.65
C THR A 147 -11.61 1.53 11.73
N PHE A 148 -10.61 0.66 11.55
CA PHE A 148 -9.60 0.39 12.56
C PHE A 148 -8.20 0.25 11.98
N ALA A 149 -7.20 0.72 12.72
CA ALA A 149 -5.80 0.37 12.46
C ALA A 149 -5.27 -0.62 13.50
N ASN A 150 -4.45 -1.57 13.07
CA ASN A 150 -3.80 -2.51 13.97
C ASN A 150 -2.59 -1.87 14.66
N VAL A 151 -2.67 -1.77 15.99
CA VAL A 151 -1.55 -1.37 16.85
C VAL A 151 -1.10 -2.56 17.67
N LYS A 152 0.19 -2.89 17.59
CA LYS A 152 0.74 -4.09 18.22
C LYS A 152 1.56 -3.70 19.42
N VAL A 153 1.30 -4.30 20.57
CA VAL A 153 1.95 -3.95 21.83
C VAL A 153 2.67 -5.17 22.39
N LEU A 154 3.95 -5.00 22.73
CA LEU A 154 4.75 -5.98 23.44
C LEU A 154 5.14 -5.40 24.81
N VAL A 155 4.72 -6.06 25.88
CA VAL A 155 5.25 -5.85 27.22
C VAL A 155 6.22 -6.98 27.52
N SER A 156 7.51 -6.66 27.67
CA SER A 156 8.57 -7.66 27.81
C SER A 156 9.40 -7.48 29.08
N ASN A 157 9.88 -8.60 29.60
CA ASN A 157 10.85 -8.64 30.68
C ASN A 157 12.20 -9.08 30.09
N GLU A 158 13.15 -8.15 30.00
CA GLU A 158 14.46 -8.41 29.39
C GLU A 158 15.28 -9.45 30.18
N ALA A 159 15.12 -9.51 31.50
CA ALA A 159 15.85 -10.47 32.34
C ALA A 159 15.40 -11.92 32.11
N ASN A 160 14.10 -12.12 31.83
CA ASN A 160 13.52 -13.44 31.60
C ASN A 160 13.38 -13.79 30.10
N ASN A 161 13.69 -12.84 29.21
CA ASN A 161 13.52 -12.93 27.76
C ASN A 161 12.10 -13.38 27.34
N ASN A 162 11.08 -12.91 28.06
CA ASN A 162 9.69 -13.26 27.78
C ASN A 162 8.77 -12.04 27.83
N GLY A 163 7.54 -12.18 27.34
CA GLY A 163 6.61 -11.06 27.31
C GLY A 163 5.19 -11.45 26.94
N LEU A 164 4.29 -10.47 27.05
CA LEU A 164 2.94 -10.53 26.53
C LEU A 164 2.84 -9.65 25.29
N PHE A 165 2.33 -10.24 24.22
CA PHE A 165 2.10 -9.58 22.94
C PHE A 165 0.60 -9.44 22.71
N PHE A 166 0.18 -8.24 22.32
CA PHE A 166 -1.20 -7.85 22.10
C PHE A 166 -1.35 -7.31 20.67
N ASN A 167 -2.43 -7.69 19.99
CA ASN A 167 -2.91 -7.00 18.81
C ASN A 167 -4.12 -6.16 19.22
N LEU A 168 -4.03 -4.85 19.02
CA LEU A 168 -5.07 -3.88 19.33
C LEU A 168 -5.61 -3.31 18.03
N MET A 169 -6.89 -2.94 18.05
CA MET A 169 -7.55 -2.17 17.01
C MET A 169 -7.72 -0.74 17.52
N LEU A 170 -7.15 0.22 16.83
CA LEU A 170 -7.23 1.65 17.10
C LEU A 170 -8.35 2.26 16.26
N GLN A 171 -9.32 2.89 16.91
CA GLN A 171 -10.42 3.58 16.24
C GLN A 171 -10.28 5.10 16.37
N SER A 172 -10.58 5.82 15.28
CA SER A 172 -10.41 7.28 15.22
C SER A 172 -11.49 8.07 16.01
N SER A 173 -12.75 7.63 16.02
CA SER A 173 -13.85 8.44 16.59
C SER A 173 -13.80 8.66 18.10
N GLU A 174 -13.16 7.75 18.84
CA GLU A 174 -13.06 7.80 20.31
C GLU A 174 -11.61 7.74 20.80
N GLU A 175 -10.61 7.71 19.90
CA GLU A 175 -9.19 7.55 20.22
C GLU A 175 -8.95 6.37 21.19
N GLU A 176 -9.67 5.27 20.97
CA GLU A 176 -9.70 4.11 21.87
C GLU A 176 -9.05 2.89 21.23
N PHE A 177 -8.39 2.09 22.09
CA PHE A 177 -7.83 0.80 21.73
C PHE A 177 -8.75 -0.34 22.16
N PHE A 178 -9.10 -1.22 21.23
CA PHE A 178 -9.79 -2.48 21.50
C PHE A 178 -8.82 -3.65 21.38
N VAL A 179 -8.80 -4.55 22.36
CA VAL A 179 -7.97 -5.76 22.27
C VAL A 179 -8.63 -6.77 21.33
N ASP A 180 -7.94 -7.19 20.28
CA ASP A 180 -8.41 -8.28 19.39
C ASP A 180 -7.98 -9.65 19.94
N TYR A 181 -6.68 -9.80 20.25
CA TYR A 181 -6.14 -10.97 20.92
C TYR A 181 -4.83 -10.65 21.64
N PHE A 182 -4.39 -11.58 22.49
CA PHE A 182 -3.05 -11.56 23.07
C PHE A 182 -2.48 -12.96 23.23
N ASN A 183 -1.14 -13.06 23.23
CA ASN A 183 -0.41 -14.29 23.49
C ASN A 183 0.87 -14.05 24.27
N TYR A 184 1.39 -15.13 24.87
CA TYR A 184 2.65 -15.13 25.58
C TYR A 184 3.80 -15.44 24.62
N LYS A 185 4.85 -14.63 24.65
CA LYS A 185 6.10 -14.84 23.93
C LYS A 185 7.16 -15.41 24.88
N PRO A 186 7.55 -16.69 24.74
CA PRO A 186 8.56 -17.30 25.62
C PRO A 186 10.00 -16.90 25.27
N ASP A 187 10.23 -16.35 24.07
CA ASP A 187 11.52 -15.85 23.60
C ASP A 187 11.31 -14.54 22.84
N VAL A 188 11.43 -13.42 23.56
CA VAL A 188 11.21 -12.08 23.00
C VAL A 188 12.30 -11.71 21.99
N ALA A 189 13.55 -12.09 22.22
CA ALA A 189 14.64 -11.83 21.28
C ALA A 189 14.39 -12.50 19.92
N ALA A 190 13.97 -13.77 19.92
CA ALA A 190 13.61 -14.48 18.69
C ALA A 190 12.39 -13.85 18.00
N PHE A 191 11.39 -13.44 18.80
CA PHE A 191 10.20 -12.75 18.30
C PHE A 191 10.54 -11.42 17.60
N LEU A 192 11.32 -10.53 18.25
CA LEU A 192 11.70 -9.25 17.67
C LEU A 192 12.55 -9.41 16.41
N LYS A 193 13.47 -10.39 16.40
CA LYS A 193 14.24 -10.73 15.20
C LYS A 193 13.34 -11.20 14.05
N GLN A 194 12.27 -11.95 14.33
CA GLN A 194 11.30 -12.35 13.32
C GLN A 194 10.56 -11.13 12.74
N VAL A 195 10.14 -10.19 13.60
CA VAL A 195 9.48 -8.95 13.17
C VAL A 195 10.41 -8.16 12.25
N GLU A 196 11.67 -7.98 12.64
CA GLU A 196 12.67 -7.26 11.83
C GLU A 196 12.99 -7.96 10.50
N ASP A 197 13.23 -9.28 10.51
CA ASP A 197 13.66 -10.01 9.32
C ASP A 197 12.52 -10.28 8.32
N LYS A 198 11.29 -10.42 8.80
CA LYS A 198 10.16 -10.93 8.00
C LYS A 198 8.94 -10.02 7.97
N GLY A 199 8.85 -9.02 8.85
CA GLY A 199 7.65 -8.20 9.00
C GLY A 199 6.44 -8.95 9.57
N THR A 200 6.62 -10.11 10.21
CA THR A 200 5.51 -10.94 10.72
C THR A 200 5.50 -11.01 12.25
N PHE A 201 4.38 -10.61 12.86
CA PHE A 201 4.16 -10.63 14.31
C PHE A 201 3.61 -11.97 14.84
N LEU A 202 3.22 -12.86 13.95
CA LEU A 202 2.78 -14.21 14.28
C LEU A 202 3.40 -15.17 13.29
N GLY A 203 4.03 -16.24 13.79
CA GLY A 203 4.50 -17.30 12.92
C GLY A 203 3.34 -18.06 12.27
N ASN A 204 3.54 -18.62 11.07
CA ASN A 204 2.49 -19.34 10.32
C ASN A 204 1.78 -20.48 11.07
N PHE A 205 2.43 -21.02 12.11
CA PHE A 205 1.89 -22.11 12.94
C PHE A 205 1.81 -21.73 14.42
N GLU A 206 2.03 -20.46 14.75
CA GLU A 206 2.00 -19.97 16.11
C GLU A 206 0.56 -19.72 16.54
N TYR A 207 0.21 -20.14 17.75
CA TYR A 207 -1.12 -19.88 18.30
C TYR A 207 -1.23 -18.43 18.76
N GLN A 208 -2.17 -17.68 18.17
CA GLN A 208 -2.36 -16.26 18.48
C GLN A 208 -3.09 -16.00 19.79
N GLY A 209 -3.78 -17.01 20.34
CA GLY A 209 -4.77 -16.82 21.40
C GLY A 209 -6.21 -16.93 20.88
N PRO A 210 -7.20 -17.03 21.78
CA PRO A 210 -8.61 -16.89 21.41
C PRO A 210 -8.93 -15.44 21.04
N ARG A 211 -10.07 -15.21 20.37
CA ARG A 211 -10.62 -13.86 20.25
C ARG A 211 -10.90 -13.30 21.64
N PHE A 212 -10.46 -12.08 21.90
CA PHE A 212 -10.57 -11.45 23.21
C PHE A 212 -12.02 -11.35 23.71
N SER A 213 -12.96 -11.04 22.82
CA SER A 213 -14.39 -10.96 23.12
C SER A 213 -15.03 -12.29 23.59
N ASN A 214 -14.37 -13.42 23.37
CA ASN A 214 -14.82 -14.73 23.86
C ASN A 214 -14.31 -15.06 25.27
N LEU A 215 -13.46 -14.20 25.86
CA LEU A 215 -12.95 -14.39 27.21
C LEU A 215 -13.99 -13.99 28.26
N ASP A 216 -13.79 -14.42 29.50
CA ASP A 216 -14.60 -13.96 30.63
C ASP A 216 -14.46 -12.44 30.84
N GLU A 217 -15.57 -11.76 31.14
CA GLU A 217 -15.61 -10.29 31.31
C GLU A 217 -14.61 -9.79 32.36
N SER A 218 -14.40 -10.55 33.45
CA SER A 218 -13.46 -10.14 34.50
C SER A 218 -12.00 -10.21 34.03
N LEU A 219 -11.68 -11.14 33.13
CA LEU A 219 -10.37 -11.23 32.50
C LEU A 219 -10.20 -10.09 31.47
N GLN A 220 -11.23 -9.82 30.66
CA GLN A 220 -11.19 -8.71 29.69
C GLN A 220 -10.89 -7.38 30.40
N ALA A 221 -11.70 -7.02 31.41
CA ALA A 221 -11.51 -5.80 32.18
C ALA A 221 -10.14 -5.70 32.86
N SER A 222 -9.57 -6.84 33.30
CA SER A 222 -8.24 -6.87 33.93
C SER A 222 -7.12 -6.63 32.91
N VAL A 223 -7.26 -7.13 31.69
CA VAL A 223 -6.28 -6.91 30.61
C VAL A 223 -6.32 -5.48 30.11
N GLU A 224 -7.51 -4.92 29.90
CA GLU A 224 -7.69 -3.51 29.51
C GLU A 224 -7.10 -2.57 30.55
N LYS A 225 -7.37 -2.84 31.83
CA LYS A 225 -6.77 -2.09 32.94
C LYS A 225 -5.23 -2.20 32.95
N TYR A 226 -4.69 -3.41 32.73
CA TYR A 226 -3.26 -3.64 32.67
C TYR A 226 -2.57 -2.84 31.55
N LEU A 227 -3.21 -2.73 30.38
CA LEU A 227 -2.70 -1.93 29.26
C LEU A 227 -2.76 -0.43 29.57
N ASN A 228 -3.89 0.06 30.09
CA ASN A 228 -4.06 1.45 30.50
C ASN A 228 -3.02 1.88 31.54
N GLU A 229 -2.78 1.07 32.58
CA GLU A 229 -1.77 1.36 33.62
C GLU A 229 -0.33 1.42 33.07
N LYS A 230 -0.08 0.89 31.87
CA LYS A 230 1.22 0.96 31.17
C LYS A 230 1.33 2.12 30.19
N GLY A 231 0.29 2.95 30.09
CA GLY A 231 0.22 4.08 29.15
C GLY A 231 -0.17 3.67 27.74
N ILE A 232 -0.98 2.61 27.60
CA ILE A 232 -1.76 2.35 26.38
C ILE A 232 -3.15 2.95 26.62
N ASP A 233 -3.26 4.24 26.36
CA ASP A 233 -4.42 5.08 26.66
C ASP A 233 -4.72 6.04 25.50
N SER A 234 -5.75 6.89 25.64
CA SER A 234 -6.13 7.83 24.58
C SER A 234 -5.03 8.83 24.23
N GLY A 235 -4.12 9.17 25.16
CA GLY A 235 -2.98 10.04 24.86
C GLY A 235 -1.99 9.39 23.90
N LEU A 236 -1.78 8.07 24.03
CA LEU A 236 -1.01 7.32 23.04
C LEU A 236 -1.74 7.23 21.69
N ALA A 237 -3.06 7.02 21.69
CA ALA A 237 -3.85 6.96 20.47
C ALA A 237 -3.76 8.27 19.67
N ASP A 238 -4.03 9.41 20.32
CA ASP A 238 -3.91 10.74 19.73
C ASP A 238 -2.51 10.99 19.15
N PHE A 239 -1.45 10.64 19.91
CA PHE A 239 -0.08 10.75 19.42
C PHE A 239 0.17 9.88 18.18
N ILE A 240 -0.34 8.64 18.14
CA ILE A 240 -0.16 7.75 16.97
C ILE A 240 -0.81 8.36 15.73
N PHE A 241 -2.02 8.93 15.84
CA PHE A 241 -2.67 9.63 14.73
C PHE A 241 -1.86 10.84 14.27
N GLY A 242 -1.56 11.79 15.16
CA GLY A 242 -0.84 13.01 14.80
C GLY A 242 0.57 12.74 14.28
N TYR A 243 1.28 11.74 14.81
CA TYR A 243 2.58 11.33 14.29
C TYR A 243 2.49 10.69 12.91
N SER A 244 1.46 9.87 12.66
CA SER A 244 1.27 9.19 11.37
C SER A 244 0.94 10.20 10.27
N GLU A 245 0.07 11.18 10.53
CA GLU A 245 -0.24 12.26 9.55
C GLU A 245 1.01 12.99 9.08
N VAL A 246 1.88 13.39 10.02
CA VAL A 246 3.13 14.10 9.68
C VAL A 246 4.06 13.21 8.84
N LYS A 247 4.17 11.92 9.18
CA LYS A 247 5.08 11.00 8.48
C LYS A 247 4.57 10.55 7.12
N GLU A 248 3.26 10.42 6.95
CA GLU A 248 2.64 10.18 5.64
C GLU A 248 2.92 11.37 4.73
N GLU A 249 2.68 12.60 5.19
CA GLU A 249 2.90 13.80 4.38
C GLU A 249 4.41 14.00 4.04
N GLU A 250 5.32 13.66 4.96
CA GLU A 250 6.77 13.61 4.65
C GLU A 250 7.08 12.59 3.54
N SER A 251 6.51 11.39 3.63
CA SER A 251 6.70 10.30 2.66
C SER A 251 6.10 10.66 1.30
N TYR A 252 4.94 11.31 1.28
CA TYR A 252 4.31 11.83 0.07
C TYR A 252 5.17 12.91 -0.61
N ARG A 253 5.75 13.83 0.16
CA ARG A 253 6.69 14.83 -0.36
C ARG A 253 7.94 14.18 -0.96
N ASP A 254 8.50 13.18 -0.30
CA ASP A 254 9.65 12.43 -0.82
C ASP A 254 9.31 11.67 -2.11
N LEU A 255 8.13 11.04 -2.18
CA LEU A 255 7.61 10.40 -3.40
C LEU A 255 7.54 11.40 -4.56
N LEU A 256 6.89 12.55 -4.37
CA LEU A 256 6.75 13.58 -5.40
C LEU A 256 8.13 14.09 -5.88
N LYS A 257 9.07 14.28 -4.95
CA LYS A 257 10.44 14.68 -5.25
C LYS A 257 11.16 13.62 -6.08
N ASP A 258 11.07 12.36 -5.72
CA ASP A 258 11.74 11.26 -6.41
C ASP A 258 11.17 11.00 -7.80
N VAL A 259 9.84 11.06 -7.94
CA VAL A 259 9.16 11.01 -9.25
C VAL A 259 9.60 12.19 -10.12
N SER A 260 9.66 13.41 -9.56
CA SER A 260 10.16 14.59 -10.29
C SER A 260 11.61 14.40 -10.76
N ASN A 261 12.47 13.81 -9.92
CA ASN A 261 13.87 13.56 -10.26
C ASN A 261 14.01 12.50 -11.35
N TYR A 262 13.25 11.40 -11.26
CA TYR A 262 13.22 10.35 -12.27
C TYR A 262 12.79 10.87 -13.64
N LEU A 263 11.72 11.67 -13.69
CA LEU A 263 11.18 12.23 -14.94
C LEU A 263 12.05 13.35 -15.55
N LYS A 264 12.96 13.97 -14.79
CA LYS A 264 13.94 14.92 -15.35
C LYS A 264 15.11 14.21 -16.03
N GLN A 265 15.39 12.97 -15.65
CA GLN A 265 16.53 12.19 -16.13
C GLN A 265 16.19 11.31 -17.34
N ASN A 266 14.90 11.09 -17.63
CA ASN A 266 14.39 10.21 -18.69
C ASN A 266 13.43 10.96 -19.61
#